data_AF-A0A7J2SZB4-F1
#
_entry.id   AF-A0A7J2SZB4-F1
#
_cell.length_a   1.000
_cell.length_b   1.000
_cell.length_c   1.000
_cell.angle_alpha   90.00
_cell.angle_beta   90.00
_cell.angle_gamma   90.00
#
_symmetry.space_group_name_H-M   'P 1'
#
loop_
_entity.id
_entity.type
_entity.pdbx_description
1 polymer ?
#
loop_
_entity_poly.entity_id
_entity_poly.type
_entity_poly.pdbx_seq_one_letter_code
_entity_poly.pdbx_strand_id
1 'polypeptide(L)'
;MLDAEGALRALSAGRPVLVGDRVSASLCSMGLRPWVHVIDMRERRGPAQSPPPCPFERSLSARNPPGTITREAAEALDEAMSLDSPARVIIDGEEDLLALVAIYLDRGSIVAYGQPGAGIAVVDSSDPGARALAERALLSMGGARRARNVLKVRGRGQAVAQGSERGAGPPAAQPELRLLSSRENKLLGRMEMEYLLPGASGRLSRADLVSLLAERLSASREAIVPVEMRPVTGTDDLLAVVYVYRDPADARRQLPEHLFLRMMSKEERARILEERRKAKAAQRAKAGGK
;
A
#
# COMPACT_ATOMS: atom_id res chain seq x y z
N MET A 1 4.35 23.42 -6.53
CA MET A 1 4.93 23.38 -7.88
C MET A 1 6.10 24.35 -7.93
N LEU A 2 7.17 23.98 -8.60
CA LEU A 2 8.38 24.78 -8.75
C LEU A 2 8.66 25.02 -10.24
N ASP A 3 9.39 26.11 -10.52
CA ASP A 3 10.06 26.30 -11.80
C ASP A 3 11.31 25.41 -11.89
N ALA A 4 11.99 25.42 -13.04
CA ALA A 4 13.14 24.56 -13.27
C ALA A 4 14.30 24.84 -12.30
N GLU A 5 14.55 26.10 -11.96
CA GLU A 5 15.61 26.47 -11.01
C GLU A 5 15.27 26.09 -9.56
N GLY A 6 14.03 26.30 -9.13
CA GLY A 6 13.55 25.90 -7.82
C GLY A 6 13.58 24.38 -7.67
N ALA A 7 13.15 23.65 -8.70
CA ALA A 7 13.24 22.19 -8.72
C ALA A 7 14.69 21.70 -8.67
N LEU A 8 15.60 22.32 -9.43
CA LEU A 8 17.03 22.01 -9.41
C LEU A 8 17.60 22.15 -7.99
N ARG A 9 17.35 23.29 -7.32
CA ARG A 9 17.82 23.54 -5.95
C ARG A 9 17.29 22.50 -4.96
N ALA A 10 16.00 22.14 -5.06
CA ALA A 10 15.40 21.14 -4.19
C ALA A 10 16.01 19.74 -4.41
N LEU A 11 16.23 19.36 -5.67
CA LEU A 11 16.76 18.04 -6.03
C LEU A 11 18.24 17.87 -5.65
N SER A 12 19.03 18.95 -5.65
CA SER A 12 20.44 18.91 -5.22
C SER A 12 20.64 18.54 -3.75
N ALA A 13 19.59 18.61 -2.92
CA ALA A 13 19.67 18.28 -1.50
C ALA A 13 19.58 16.78 -1.19
N GLY A 14 19.35 15.91 -2.19
CA GLY A 14 19.15 14.48 -1.98
C GLY A 14 19.47 13.64 -3.21
N ARG A 15 18.83 12.46 -3.31
CA ARG A 15 18.98 11.54 -4.46
C ARG A 15 17.90 11.82 -5.50
N PRO A 16 18.19 12.47 -6.64
CA PRO A 16 17.14 12.91 -7.55
C PRO A 16 16.58 11.73 -8.36
N VAL A 17 15.26 11.59 -8.39
CA VAL A 17 14.55 10.69 -9.31
C VAL A 17 13.67 11.53 -10.21
N LEU A 18 13.90 11.48 -11.52
CA LEU A 18 13.13 12.24 -12.50
C LEU A 18 12.16 11.32 -13.22
N VAL A 19 10.91 11.76 -13.37
CA VAL A 19 9.90 11.05 -14.15
C VAL A 19 9.36 11.99 -15.23
N GLY A 20 9.58 11.61 -16.47
CA GLY A 20 9.12 12.30 -17.66
C GLY A 20 10.23 12.97 -18.48
N ASP A 21 10.03 12.99 -19.79
CA ASP A 21 11.02 13.44 -20.78
C ASP A 21 11.38 14.91 -20.64
N ARG A 22 10.36 15.79 -20.53
CA ARG A 22 10.56 17.24 -20.45
C ARG A 22 11.27 17.67 -19.17
N VAL A 23 10.90 17.08 -18.03
CA VAL A 23 11.54 17.36 -16.73
C VAL A 23 12.98 16.87 -16.74
N SER A 24 13.20 15.66 -17.26
CA SER A 24 14.54 15.11 -17.43
C SER A 24 15.39 15.99 -18.34
N ALA A 25 14.87 16.40 -19.50
CA ALA A 25 15.60 17.24 -20.44
C ALA A 25 15.95 18.60 -19.82
N SER A 26 14.95 19.29 -19.24
CA SER A 26 15.14 20.62 -18.65
C SER A 26 16.19 20.60 -17.53
N LEU A 27 16.09 19.67 -16.59
CA LEU A 27 16.97 19.65 -15.41
C LEU A 27 18.38 19.13 -15.73
N CYS A 28 18.49 18.11 -16.59
CA CYS A 28 19.80 17.58 -16.99
C CYS A 28 20.56 18.56 -17.89
N SER A 29 19.88 19.32 -18.75
CA SER A 29 20.50 20.42 -19.50
C SER A 29 21.04 21.53 -18.60
N MET A 30 20.50 21.69 -17.39
CA MET A 30 21.01 22.61 -16.36
C MET A 30 22.13 22.00 -15.50
N GLY A 31 22.59 20.78 -15.82
CA GLY A 31 23.69 20.10 -15.14
C GLY A 31 23.28 19.15 -14.00
N LEU A 32 21.97 18.94 -13.78
CA LEU A 32 21.52 17.94 -12.80
C LEU A 32 21.95 16.53 -13.24
N ARG A 33 22.53 15.77 -12.31
CA ARG A 33 22.81 14.35 -12.48
C ARG A 33 21.82 13.54 -11.67
N PRO A 34 20.75 13.01 -12.29
CA PRO A 34 19.77 12.23 -11.57
C PRO A 34 20.35 10.87 -11.17
N TRP A 35 19.87 10.36 -10.04
CA TRP A 35 20.14 8.99 -9.63
C TRP A 35 19.35 8.01 -10.49
N VAL A 36 18.06 8.31 -10.72
CA VAL A 36 17.24 7.59 -11.70
C VAL A 36 16.50 8.59 -12.57
N HIS A 37 16.42 8.34 -13.86
CA HIS A 37 15.48 9.06 -14.73
C HIS A 37 14.64 8.08 -15.54
N VAL A 38 13.33 8.31 -15.52
CA VAL A 38 12.32 7.50 -16.18
C VAL A 38 11.78 8.31 -17.36
N ILE A 39 11.86 7.72 -18.55
CA ILE A 39 11.47 8.36 -19.80
C ILE A 39 10.51 7.44 -20.57
N ASP A 40 9.62 8.02 -21.35
CA ASP A 40 8.81 7.24 -22.30
C ASP A 40 9.45 7.19 -23.69
N MET A 41 8.83 6.41 -24.57
CA MET A 41 9.23 6.32 -25.98
C MET A 41 8.24 7.04 -26.91
N ARG A 42 7.22 7.73 -26.37
CA ARG A 42 6.09 8.31 -27.12
C ARG A 42 6.27 9.77 -27.46
N GLU A 43 7.09 10.53 -26.73
CA GLU A 43 7.42 11.91 -27.15
C GLU A 43 8.32 11.94 -28.41
N ARG A 44 8.64 10.77 -29.00
CA ARG A 44 9.28 10.57 -30.32
C ARG A 44 8.40 10.88 -31.54
N ARG A 45 7.45 11.81 -31.44
CA ARG A 45 6.67 12.30 -32.59
C ARG A 45 7.39 13.48 -33.25
N GLY A 46 8.54 13.19 -33.87
CA GLY A 46 9.26 14.13 -34.73
C GLY A 46 10.70 13.70 -35.03
N PRO A 47 11.26 14.01 -36.21
CA PRO A 47 12.59 13.56 -36.63
C PRO A 47 13.79 14.17 -35.86
N ALA A 48 13.56 14.90 -34.76
CA ALA A 48 14.56 15.75 -34.11
C ALA A 48 14.63 15.66 -32.57
N GLN A 49 13.89 14.77 -31.90
CA GLN A 49 13.96 14.67 -30.43
C GLN A 49 14.99 13.62 -30.01
N SER A 50 16.17 14.11 -29.62
CA SER A 50 17.18 13.31 -28.90
C SER A 50 16.69 13.00 -27.48
N PRO A 51 17.05 11.83 -26.91
CA PRO A 51 16.74 11.55 -25.51
C PRO A 51 17.31 12.64 -24.59
N PRO A 52 16.72 12.85 -23.39
CA PRO A 52 17.26 13.78 -22.41
C PRO A 52 18.76 13.54 -22.18
N PRO A 53 19.59 14.59 -22.11
CA PRO A 53 21.05 14.47 -21.96
C PRO A 53 21.45 14.12 -20.51
N CYS A 54 20.66 13.28 -19.84
CA CYS A 54 20.95 12.82 -18.50
C CYS A 54 22.03 11.73 -18.52
N PRO A 55 23.04 11.81 -17.64
CA PRO A 55 24.03 10.74 -17.52
C PRO A 55 23.41 9.48 -16.91
N PHE A 56 23.78 8.31 -17.44
CA PHE A 56 23.41 7.01 -16.91
C PHE A 56 24.53 5.99 -17.18
N GLU A 57 24.65 4.99 -16.32
CA GLU A 57 25.56 3.84 -16.48
C GLU A 57 24.79 2.55 -16.79
N ARG A 58 23.53 2.49 -16.35
CA ARG A 58 22.63 1.35 -16.59
C ARG A 58 21.36 1.83 -17.26
N SER A 59 20.85 1.03 -18.19
CA SER A 59 19.58 1.30 -18.88
C SER A 59 18.69 0.07 -18.78
N LEU A 60 17.51 0.24 -18.21
CA LEU A 60 16.46 -0.78 -18.11
C LEU A 60 15.30 -0.38 -19.03
N SER A 61 14.49 -1.36 -19.43
CA SER A 61 13.32 -1.14 -20.27
C SER A 61 12.14 -1.95 -19.76
N ALA A 62 10.95 -1.36 -19.78
CA ALA A 62 9.72 -2.04 -19.39
C ALA A 62 8.51 -1.56 -20.20
N ARG A 63 7.52 -2.43 -20.40
CA ARG A 63 6.21 -2.04 -20.95
C ARG A 63 5.25 -1.56 -19.86
N ASN A 64 4.62 -0.41 -20.10
CA ASN A 64 3.58 0.12 -19.21
C ASN A 64 2.43 0.77 -19.99
N PRO A 65 1.35 0.03 -20.31
CA PRO A 65 0.22 0.59 -21.04
C PRO A 65 -0.40 1.84 -20.37
N PRO A 66 -1.06 2.70 -21.15
CA PRO A 66 -1.73 3.91 -20.66
C PRO A 66 -2.61 3.72 -19.44
N GLY A 67 -2.47 4.64 -18.48
CA GLY A 67 -3.23 4.64 -17.25
C GLY A 67 -3.03 3.38 -16.43
N THR A 68 -1.89 2.68 -16.56
CA THR A 68 -1.55 1.46 -15.80
C THR A 68 -0.20 1.55 -15.08
N ILE A 69 0.03 0.63 -14.15
CA ILE A 69 1.35 0.35 -13.55
C ILE A 69 1.55 -1.16 -13.61
N THR A 70 2.33 -1.62 -14.59
CA THR A 70 2.66 -3.04 -14.75
C THR A 70 3.67 -3.50 -13.71
N ARG A 71 3.75 -4.82 -13.52
CA ARG A 71 4.79 -5.43 -12.67
C ARG A 71 6.18 -5.16 -13.22
N GLU A 72 6.31 -5.30 -14.53
CA GLU A 72 7.54 -5.07 -15.28
C GLU A 72 8.07 -3.65 -15.03
N ALA A 73 7.22 -2.63 -15.13
CA ALA A 73 7.61 -1.24 -14.92
C ALA A 73 7.97 -0.93 -13.45
N ALA A 74 7.21 -1.50 -12.50
CA ALA A 74 7.52 -1.35 -11.08
C ALA A 74 8.84 -2.05 -10.68
N GLU A 75 9.11 -3.24 -11.22
CA GLU A 75 10.34 -3.99 -11.00
C GLU A 75 11.55 -3.30 -11.64
N ALA A 76 11.43 -2.80 -12.87
CA ALA A 76 12.49 -2.04 -13.52
C ALA A 76 12.85 -0.76 -12.75
N LEU A 77 11.85 -0.06 -12.21
CA LEU A 77 12.10 1.13 -11.39
C LEU A 77 12.76 0.79 -10.06
N ASP A 78 12.33 -0.26 -9.35
CA ASP A 78 12.98 -0.66 -8.11
C ASP A 78 14.38 -1.22 -8.30
N GLU A 79 14.62 -1.94 -9.41
CA GLU A 79 15.96 -2.35 -9.79
C GLU A 79 16.85 -1.12 -10.04
N ALA A 80 16.38 -0.14 -10.82
CA ALA A 80 17.11 1.12 -11.03
C ALA A 80 17.41 1.84 -9.71
N MET A 81 16.43 1.92 -8.81
CA MET A 81 16.58 2.53 -7.49
C MET A 81 17.30 1.62 -6.47
N SER A 82 17.73 0.41 -6.86
CA SER A 82 18.60 -0.44 -6.03
C SER A 82 20.07 -0.32 -6.42
N LEU A 83 20.37 0.34 -7.54
CA LEU A 83 21.74 0.58 -8.00
C LEU A 83 22.34 1.79 -7.30
N ASP A 84 23.64 1.73 -7.02
CA ASP A 84 24.40 2.89 -6.53
C ASP A 84 24.77 3.86 -7.66
N SER A 85 24.79 3.39 -8.91
CA SER A 85 25.12 4.19 -10.09
C SER A 85 23.89 4.79 -10.77
N PRO A 86 24.03 5.91 -11.51
CA PRO A 86 22.95 6.53 -12.26
C PRO A 86 22.30 5.58 -13.25
N ALA A 87 20.97 5.48 -13.22
CA ALA A 87 20.22 4.54 -14.04
C ALA A 87 19.11 5.22 -14.86
N ARG A 88 18.90 4.71 -16.07
CA ARG A 88 17.80 5.08 -16.95
C ARG A 88 16.75 3.99 -16.99
N VAL A 89 15.48 4.35 -16.89
CA VAL A 89 14.36 3.44 -17.13
C VAL A 89 13.58 3.94 -18.34
N ILE A 90 13.53 3.12 -19.39
CA ILE A 90 12.79 3.40 -20.61
C ILE A 90 11.45 2.68 -20.56
N ILE A 91 10.37 3.43 -20.69
CA ILE A 91 9.01 2.91 -20.66
C ILE A 91 8.40 2.90 -22.06
N ASP A 92 8.04 1.72 -22.53
CA ASP A 92 7.16 1.57 -23.69
C ASP A 92 5.70 1.70 -23.23
N GLY A 93 5.17 2.92 -23.31
CA GLY A 93 3.83 3.28 -22.89
C GLY A 93 3.81 4.60 -22.11
N GLU A 94 3.18 4.64 -20.93
CA GLU A 94 3.12 5.83 -20.06
C GLU A 94 3.99 5.66 -18.81
N GLU A 95 4.75 6.69 -18.47
CA GLU A 95 5.67 6.76 -17.34
C GLU A 95 5.14 7.58 -16.17
N ASP A 96 4.19 8.50 -16.38
CA ASP A 96 3.72 9.48 -15.38
C ASP A 96 3.36 8.84 -14.02
N LEU A 97 2.64 7.72 -14.04
CA LEU A 97 2.19 7.03 -12.83
C LEU A 97 3.34 6.38 -12.03
N LEU A 98 4.53 6.23 -12.63
CA LEU A 98 5.72 5.71 -11.95
C LEU A 98 6.31 6.71 -10.95
N ALA A 99 5.94 8.00 -11.03
CA ALA A 99 6.27 8.97 -9.97
C ALA A 99 5.69 8.53 -8.62
N LEU A 100 4.46 8.01 -8.61
CA LEU A 100 3.84 7.47 -7.39
C LEU A 100 4.56 6.22 -6.88
N VAL A 101 5.07 5.39 -7.80
CA VAL A 101 5.86 4.20 -7.46
C VAL A 101 7.18 4.61 -6.81
N ALA A 102 7.90 5.57 -7.39
CA ALA A 102 9.15 6.08 -6.83
C ALA A 102 8.96 6.66 -5.42
N ILE A 103 7.92 7.47 -5.21
CA ILE A 103 7.57 8.02 -3.90
C ILE A 103 7.27 6.90 -2.91
N TYR A 104 6.48 5.91 -3.32
CA TYR A 104 6.05 4.81 -2.45
C TYR A 104 7.21 3.88 -2.04
N LEU A 105 8.15 3.59 -2.94
CA LEU A 105 9.29 2.72 -2.66
C LEU A 105 10.21 3.27 -1.57
N ASP A 106 10.24 4.60 -1.41
CA ASP A 106 10.93 5.32 -0.33
C ASP A 106 12.39 4.87 -0.14
N ARG A 107 13.25 5.30 -1.07
CA ARG A 107 14.69 5.00 -1.02
C ARG A 107 15.52 6.25 -0.75
N GLY A 108 14.97 7.17 0.06
CA GLY A 108 15.58 8.46 0.38
C GLY A 108 15.76 9.36 -0.84
N SER A 109 14.80 9.32 -1.75
CA SER A 109 14.85 10.03 -3.03
C SER A 109 14.00 11.28 -3.02
N ILE A 110 14.45 12.29 -3.75
CA ILE A 110 13.63 13.47 -4.08
C ILE A 110 13.11 13.24 -5.50
N VAL A 111 11.80 13.00 -5.61
CA VAL A 111 11.13 12.66 -6.87
C VAL A 111 10.62 13.93 -7.52
N ALA A 112 11.00 14.16 -8.78
CA ALA A 112 10.46 15.24 -9.60
C ALA A 112 9.71 14.68 -10.81
N TYR A 113 8.51 15.21 -11.04
CA TYR A 113 7.69 14.84 -12.19
C TYR A 113 6.98 16.06 -12.78
N GLY A 114 6.72 15.99 -14.08
CA GLY A 114 6.08 17.08 -14.81
C GLY A 114 4.58 17.09 -14.58
N GLN A 115 3.99 18.28 -14.44
CA GLN A 115 2.54 18.44 -14.53
C GLN A 115 2.21 19.41 -15.67
N PRO A 116 1.50 18.96 -16.71
CA PRO A 116 1.12 19.82 -17.84
C PRO A 116 0.47 21.12 -17.37
N GLY A 117 1.02 22.26 -17.80
CA GLY A 117 0.51 23.59 -17.49
C GLY A 117 0.75 24.10 -16.05
N ALA A 118 1.38 23.32 -15.18
CA ALA A 118 1.56 23.66 -13.75
C ALA A 118 3.02 23.66 -13.27
N GLY A 119 3.98 23.21 -14.08
CA GLY A 119 5.41 23.21 -13.76
C GLY A 119 5.93 21.86 -13.27
N ILE A 120 6.97 21.87 -12.43
CA ILE A 120 7.60 20.66 -11.89
C ILE A 120 7.12 20.43 -10.45
N ALA A 121 6.54 19.27 -10.20
CA ALA A 121 6.24 18.81 -8.86
C ALA A 121 7.50 18.16 -8.29
N VAL A 122 7.88 18.52 -7.06
CA VAL A 122 9.02 17.93 -6.35
C VAL A 122 8.52 17.42 -5.02
N VAL A 123 8.81 16.16 -4.72
CA VAL A 123 8.32 15.43 -3.56
C VAL A 123 9.47 14.68 -2.92
N ASP A 124 9.67 14.88 -1.61
CA ASP A 124 10.59 14.06 -0.83
C ASP A 124 9.92 12.71 -0.50
N SER A 125 10.52 11.60 -0.92
CA SER A 125 9.96 10.27 -0.65
C SER A 125 9.95 9.92 0.83
N SER A 126 10.80 10.55 1.65
CA SER A 126 10.85 10.28 3.08
C SER A 126 9.63 10.84 3.83
N ASP A 127 8.94 11.85 3.27
CA ASP A 127 7.75 12.46 3.85
C ASP A 127 6.63 11.40 4.02
N PRO A 128 6.22 11.08 5.26
CA PRO A 128 5.15 10.12 5.53
C PRO A 128 3.81 10.52 4.90
N GLY A 129 3.51 11.82 4.82
CA GLY A 129 2.29 12.33 4.23
C GLY A 129 2.26 12.13 2.72
N ALA A 130 3.35 12.45 2.03
CA ALA A 130 3.51 12.22 0.60
C ALA A 130 3.39 10.73 0.26
N ARG A 131 4.02 9.86 1.05
CA ARG A 131 3.92 8.40 0.88
C ARG A 131 2.51 7.87 1.10
N ALA A 132 1.83 8.31 2.14
CA ALA A 132 0.45 7.90 2.39
C ALA A 132 -0.49 8.35 1.26
N LEU A 133 -0.25 9.53 0.67
CA LEU A 133 -0.97 9.99 -0.51
C LEU A 133 -0.67 9.14 -1.75
N ALA A 134 0.61 8.85 -2.01
CA ALA A 134 1.02 7.98 -3.11
C ALA A 134 0.42 6.58 -2.97
N GLU A 135 0.49 5.98 -1.77
CA GLU A 135 -0.12 4.70 -1.46
C GLU A 135 -1.63 4.70 -1.70
N ARG A 136 -2.35 5.71 -1.20
CA ARG A 136 -3.79 5.85 -1.43
C ARG A 136 -4.13 5.98 -2.92
N ALA A 137 -3.35 6.76 -3.67
CA ALA A 137 -3.54 6.94 -5.11
C ALA A 137 -3.30 5.63 -5.88
N LEU A 138 -2.24 4.89 -5.52
CA LEU A 138 -1.94 3.56 -6.07
C LEU A 138 -3.06 2.55 -5.77
N LEU A 139 -3.70 2.65 -4.60
CA LEU A 139 -4.83 1.81 -4.20
C LEU A 139 -6.16 2.21 -4.87
N SER A 140 -6.38 3.50 -5.17
CA SER A 140 -7.65 4.01 -5.71
C SER A 140 -7.79 3.91 -7.23
N MET A 141 -6.69 3.97 -7.99
CA MET A 141 -6.73 4.11 -9.47
C MET A 141 -6.88 2.80 -10.27
N GLY A 142 -7.33 1.70 -9.66
CA GLY A 142 -7.73 0.50 -10.41
C GLY A 142 -7.14 -0.81 -9.90
N GLY A 143 -7.75 -1.33 -8.84
CA GLY A 143 -7.68 -2.73 -8.43
C GLY A 143 -6.34 -3.15 -7.80
N ALA A 144 -6.42 -3.98 -6.76
CA ALA A 144 -5.31 -4.53 -5.99
C ALA A 144 -4.08 -5.01 -6.80
N ARG A 145 -4.16 -5.25 -8.11
CA ARG A 145 -3.04 -5.68 -8.98
C ARG A 145 -1.89 -4.67 -9.08
N ARG A 146 -2.17 -3.37 -9.17
CA ARG A 146 -1.12 -2.33 -9.37
C ARG A 146 -0.34 -2.08 -8.08
N ALA A 147 -1.04 -1.85 -6.97
CA ALA A 147 -0.45 -1.74 -5.65
C ALA A 147 0.33 -3.01 -5.25
N ARG A 148 -0.15 -4.22 -5.60
CA ARG A 148 0.54 -5.49 -5.33
C ARG A 148 1.89 -5.64 -6.00
N ASN A 149 2.01 -5.19 -7.25
CA ASN A 149 3.27 -5.27 -7.96
C ASN A 149 4.32 -4.41 -7.26
N VAL A 150 3.92 -3.20 -6.83
CA VAL A 150 4.77 -2.28 -6.08
C VAL A 150 5.05 -2.77 -4.64
N LEU A 151 4.04 -3.33 -3.96
CA LEU A 151 4.16 -3.90 -2.61
C LEU A 151 5.05 -5.14 -2.55
N LYS A 152 5.01 -6.02 -3.57
CA LYS A 152 5.87 -7.21 -3.67
C LYS A 152 7.34 -6.84 -3.85
N VAL A 153 7.59 -5.74 -4.54
CA VAL A 153 8.92 -5.20 -4.83
C VAL A 153 9.57 -4.64 -3.55
N ARG A 154 8.82 -3.89 -2.73
CA ARG A 154 9.28 -3.42 -1.41
C ARG A 154 9.70 -4.56 -0.46
N GLY A 155 9.09 -5.74 -0.60
CA GLY A 155 9.43 -6.94 0.18
C GLY A 155 10.83 -7.53 -0.08
N ARG A 156 11.50 -7.15 -1.18
CA ARG A 156 12.90 -7.54 -1.47
C ARG A 156 13.92 -6.54 -0.93
N GLY A 157 13.57 -5.25 -0.85
CA GLY A 157 14.47 -4.16 -0.46
C GLY A 157 14.77 -4.02 1.04
N GLN A 158 14.03 -4.71 1.92
CA GLN A 158 14.27 -4.68 3.37
C GLN A 158 15.19 -5.80 3.89
N ALA A 159 15.71 -6.65 3.00
CA ALA A 159 16.66 -7.71 3.38
C ALA A 159 18.11 -7.22 3.31
N VAL A 160 18.46 -6.09 3.91
CA VAL A 160 19.86 -5.76 4.19
C VAL A 160 19.96 -5.07 5.55
N ALA A 161 20.90 -5.58 6.36
CA ALA A 161 21.28 -5.15 7.70
C ALA A 161 20.41 -5.68 8.86
N GLN A 162 20.62 -6.96 9.20
CA GLN A 162 21.01 -7.30 10.57
C GLN A 162 21.76 -8.63 10.60
N GLY A 163 22.81 -8.63 11.42
CA GLY A 163 23.92 -9.57 11.40
C GLY A 163 23.54 -11.02 11.72
N SER A 164 24.48 -11.86 11.34
CA SER A 164 24.59 -13.27 11.67
C SER A 164 24.45 -13.54 13.16
N GLU A 165 23.50 -14.41 13.53
CA GLU A 165 23.75 -15.48 14.51
C GLU A 165 22.97 -16.72 14.08
N ARG A 166 23.69 -17.83 13.89
CA ARG A 166 23.11 -19.16 13.70
C ARG A 166 22.62 -19.64 15.06
N GLY A 167 21.34 -20.01 15.16
CA GLY A 167 20.83 -20.68 16.34
C GLY A 167 19.44 -21.28 16.10
N ALA A 168 19.40 -22.62 16.03
CA ALA A 168 18.29 -23.53 16.30
C ALA A 168 16.87 -23.15 15.81
N GLY A 169 16.30 -23.93 14.88
CA GLY A 169 14.83 -24.11 14.87
C GLY A 169 14.37 -24.94 16.07
N PRO A 170 13.07 -25.02 16.45
CA PRO A 170 11.81 -24.52 15.83
C PRO A 170 10.93 -23.76 16.90
N PRO A 171 9.59 -23.47 16.82
CA PRO A 171 8.44 -24.26 16.33
C PRO A 171 7.50 -23.52 15.35
N ALA A 172 6.47 -24.24 14.88
CA ALA A 172 5.44 -23.85 13.90
C ALA A 172 5.19 -22.34 13.77
N ALA A 173 5.50 -21.80 12.58
CA ALA A 173 5.44 -20.39 12.27
C ALA A 173 4.03 -19.82 12.53
N GLN A 174 3.91 -18.93 13.51
CA GLN A 174 2.74 -18.08 13.64
C GLN A 174 2.54 -17.35 12.31
N PRO A 175 1.30 -17.21 11.81
CA PRO A 175 1.06 -16.53 10.55
C PRO A 175 1.61 -15.11 10.64
N GLU A 176 2.46 -14.74 9.69
CA GLU A 176 3.15 -13.46 9.68
C GLU A 176 2.12 -12.31 9.64
N LEU A 177 1.93 -11.59 10.74
CA LEU A 177 0.92 -10.54 10.83
C LEU A 177 1.58 -9.18 10.60
N ARG A 178 1.32 -8.57 9.43
CA ARG A 178 1.87 -7.25 9.07
C ARG A 178 0.83 -6.17 9.27
N LEU A 179 1.12 -5.19 10.12
CA LEU A 179 0.30 -4.00 10.29
C LEU A 179 0.54 -3.06 9.10
N LEU A 180 -0.50 -2.80 8.31
CA LEU A 180 -0.48 -1.85 7.21
C LEU A 180 -0.79 -0.43 7.67
N SER A 181 -1.80 -0.28 8.53
CA SER A 181 -2.23 1.04 9.01
C SER A 181 -2.78 0.92 10.42
N SER A 182 -2.49 1.92 11.26
CA SER A 182 -3.13 2.13 12.55
C SER A 182 -3.61 3.57 12.64
N ARG A 183 -4.89 3.75 12.93
CA ARG A 183 -5.54 5.06 12.96
C ARG A 183 -6.38 5.18 14.23
N GLU A 184 -6.10 6.16 15.06
CA GLU A 184 -6.89 6.43 16.26
C GLU A 184 -8.09 7.33 15.90
N ASN A 185 -9.30 6.85 16.17
CA ASN A 185 -10.53 7.62 16.01
C ASN A 185 -11.02 8.11 17.38
N LYS A 186 -10.66 9.35 17.70
CA LYS A 186 -10.96 9.98 19.01
C LYS A 186 -12.46 10.25 19.23
N LEU A 187 -13.26 10.36 18.16
CA LEU A 187 -14.70 10.59 18.26
C LEU A 187 -15.46 9.35 18.71
N LEU A 188 -14.97 8.18 18.28
CA LEU A 188 -15.60 6.87 18.54
C LEU A 188 -14.84 6.06 19.60
N GLY A 189 -13.74 6.60 20.14
CA GLY A 189 -12.93 5.94 21.17
C GLY A 189 -12.30 4.62 20.73
N ARG A 190 -12.01 4.48 19.42
CA ARG A 190 -11.55 3.23 18.81
C ARG A 190 -10.29 3.41 17.99
N MET A 191 -9.47 2.37 17.94
CA MET A 191 -8.30 2.26 17.06
C MET A 191 -8.65 1.37 15.87
N GLU A 192 -8.56 1.91 14.68
CA GLU A 192 -8.82 1.22 13.43
C GLU A 192 -7.49 0.74 12.86
N MET A 193 -7.35 -0.57 12.72
CA MET A 193 -6.11 -1.19 12.29
C MET A 193 -6.35 -2.05 11.05
N GLU A 194 -5.48 -1.92 10.07
CA GLU A 194 -5.48 -2.74 8.86
C GLU A 194 -4.27 -3.67 8.89
N TYR A 195 -4.53 -4.97 8.74
CA TYR A 195 -3.51 -6.01 8.75
C TYR A 195 -3.48 -6.74 7.42
N LEU A 196 -2.27 -7.04 6.94
CA LEU A 196 -2.00 -8.00 5.88
C LEU A 196 -1.48 -9.28 6.51
N LEU A 197 -2.10 -10.39 6.13
CA LEU A 197 -1.74 -11.73 6.58
C LEU A 197 -1.34 -12.56 5.37
N PRO A 198 -0.03 -12.68 5.07
CA PRO A 198 0.45 -13.44 3.95
C PRO A 198 0.11 -14.93 4.10
N GLY A 199 -0.34 -15.58 3.03
CA GLY A 199 -0.64 -17.02 3.05
C GLY A 199 -1.78 -17.50 3.95
N ALA A 200 -2.54 -16.57 4.53
CA ALA A 200 -3.61 -16.82 5.50
C ALA A 200 -4.99 -17.03 4.86
N SER A 201 -5.15 -16.81 3.56
CA SER A 201 -6.40 -16.99 2.82
C SER A 201 -6.85 -18.46 2.91
N GLY A 202 -8.03 -18.69 3.49
CA GLY A 202 -8.62 -20.02 3.68
C GLY A 202 -8.03 -20.85 4.84
N ARG A 203 -6.93 -20.40 5.45
CA ARG A 203 -6.28 -21.09 6.59
C ARG A 203 -6.53 -20.42 7.92
N LEU A 204 -6.75 -19.11 7.93
CA LEU A 204 -6.94 -18.36 9.16
C LEU A 204 -8.42 -18.04 9.41
N SER A 205 -8.93 -18.46 10.56
CA SER A 205 -10.28 -18.11 10.98
C SER A 205 -10.31 -16.72 11.63
N ARG A 206 -11.52 -16.15 11.72
CA ARG A 206 -11.75 -14.89 12.46
C ARG A 206 -11.34 -15.00 13.94
N ALA A 207 -11.56 -16.17 14.53
CA ALA A 207 -11.23 -16.42 15.94
C ALA A 207 -9.71 -16.49 16.16
N ASP A 208 -8.99 -17.08 15.21
CA ASP A 208 -7.52 -17.14 15.25
C ASP A 208 -6.92 -15.73 15.13
N LEU A 209 -7.46 -14.91 14.22
CA LEU A 209 -7.07 -13.51 14.08
C LEU A 209 -7.26 -12.71 15.38
N VAL A 210 -8.41 -12.87 16.05
CA VAL A 210 -8.67 -12.20 17.35
C VAL A 210 -7.70 -12.67 18.42
N SER A 211 -7.40 -13.96 18.47
CA SER A 211 -6.47 -14.53 19.46
C SER A 211 -5.05 -13.98 19.26
N LEU A 212 -4.57 -13.97 18.01
CA LEU A 212 -3.27 -13.41 17.65
C LEU A 212 -3.17 -11.91 17.97
N LEU A 213 -4.24 -11.16 17.73
CA LEU A 213 -4.28 -9.73 18.03
C LEU A 213 -4.41 -9.43 19.52
N ALA A 214 -5.15 -10.26 20.28
CA ALA A 214 -5.28 -10.12 21.73
C ALA A 214 -3.93 -10.29 22.42
N GLU A 215 -3.14 -11.29 22.01
CA GLU A 215 -1.78 -11.51 22.49
C GLU A 215 -0.87 -10.34 22.10
N ARG A 216 -0.91 -9.90 20.84
CA ARG A 216 -0.02 -8.84 20.35
C ARG A 216 -0.31 -7.46 20.94
N LEU A 217 -1.58 -7.14 21.14
CA LEU A 217 -2.02 -5.82 21.61
C LEU A 217 -2.25 -5.79 23.12
N SER A 218 -2.05 -6.91 23.82
CA SER A 218 -2.38 -7.07 25.25
C SER A 218 -3.81 -6.59 25.58
N ALA A 219 -4.75 -6.85 24.66
CA ALA A 219 -6.12 -6.37 24.72
C ALA A 219 -7.12 -7.53 24.85
N SER A 220 -8.26 -7.28 25.49
CA SER A 220 -9.30 -8.29 25.66
C SER A 220 -9.90 -8.72 24.32
N ARG A 221 -10.16 -10.02 24.14
CA ARG A 221 -10.77 -10.57 22.91
C ARG A 221 -12.09 -9.90 22.52
N GLU A 222 -12.84 -9.43 23.52
CA GLU A 222 -14.12 -8.74 23.34
C GLU A 222 -13.97 -7.30 22.83
N ALA A 223 -12.81 -6.69 23.04
CA ALA A 223 -12.51 -5.34 22.59
C ALA A 223 -12.01 -5.30 21.13
N ILE A 224 -11.66 -6.45 20.57
CA ILE A 224 -11.13 -6.61 19.20
C ILE A 224 -12.25 -7.13 18.31
N VAL A 225 -12.64 -6.33 17.32
CA VAL A 225 -13.71 -6.68 16.38
C VAL A 225 -13.17 -6.70 14.96
N PRO A 226 -12.99 -7.88 14.34
CA PRO A 226 -12.72 -7.99 12.91
C PRO A 226 -13.95 -7.57 12.13
N VAL A 227 -13.87 -6.40 11.51
CA VAL A 227 -14.96 -5.83 10.70
C VAL A 227 -14.99 -6.53 9.35
N GLU A 228 -13.80 -6.75 8.80
CA GLU A 228 -13.65 -7.22 7.44
C GLU A 228 -12.44 -8.13 7.30
N MET A 229 -12.61 -9.23 6.56
CA MET A 229 -11.53 -10.11 6.13
C MET A 229 -11.77 -10.41 4.66
N ARG A 230 -10.91 -9.89 3.79
CA ARG A 230 -11.01 -10.03 2.34
C ARG A 230 -9.79 -10.78 1.81
N PRO A 231 -9.98 -11.90 1.10
CA PRO A 231 -8.87 -12.54 0.41
C PRO A 231 -8.39 -11.58 -0.68
N VAL A 232 -7.07 -11.42 -0.79
CA VAL A 232 -6.52 -10.55 -1.81
C VAL A 232 -6.52 -11.36 -3.12
N THR A 233 -7.21 -10.89 -4.16
CA THR A 233 -7.50 -11.68 -5.38
C THR A 233 -6.27 -12.17 -6.15
N GLY A 234 -5.94 -13.46 -6.15
CA GLY A 234 -4.77 -14.00 -6.88
C GLY A 234 -3.47 -14.01 -6.05
N THR A 235 -3.58 -13.90 -4.73
CA THR A 235 -2.59 -14.41 -3.77
C THR A 235 -3.35 -15.22 -2.72
N ASP A 236 -2.60 -15.96 -1.91
CA ASP A 236 -3.08 -16.60 -0.70
C ASP A 236 -3.08 -15.65 0.50
N ASP A 237 -2.96 -14.33 0.29
CA ASP A 237 -2.97 -13.35 1.37
C ASP A 237 -4.39 -12.95 1.78
N LEU A 238 -4.52 -12.51 3.01
CA LEU A 238 -5.76 -12.01 3.59
C LEU A 238 -5.55 -10.61 4.13
N LEU A 239 -6.41 -9.67 3.74
CA LEU A 239 -6.47 -8.34 4.34
C LEU A 239 -7.56 -8.34 5.41
N ALA A 240 -7.21 -7.89 6.61
CA ALA A 240 -8.12 -7.80 7.74
C ALA A 240 -8.22 -6.35 8.26
N VAL A 241 -9.44 -5.82 8.33
CA VAL A 241 -9.74 -4.55 9.00
C VAL A 241 -10.30 -4.87 10.37
N VAL A 242 -9.66 -4.35 11.41
CA VAL A 242 -9.96 -4.66 12.80
C VAL A 242 -10.12 -3.38 13.59
N TYR A 243 -11.20 -3.30 14.35
CA TYR A 243 -11.43 -2.21 15.29
C TYR A 243 -11.11 -2.68 16.70
N VAL A 244 -10.30 -1.90 17.41
CA VAL A 244 -9.90 -2.15 18.78
C VAL A 244 -10.47 -1.04 19.64
N TYR A 245 -11.34 -1.40 20.58
CA TYR A 245 -11.95 -0.47 21.51
C TYR A 245 -11.18 -0.46 22.83
N ARG A 246 -11.24 0.65 23.56
CA ARG A 246 -10.71 0.69 24.94
C ARG A 246 -11.65 -0.02 25.92
N ASP A 247 -12.97 0.10 25.70
CA ASP A 247 -14.01 -0.58 26.47
C ASP A 247 -14.84 -1.50 25.53
N PRO A 248 -14.98 -2.80 25.84
CA PRO A 248 -15.83 -3.71 25.07
C PRO A 248 -17.32 -3.32 25.03
N ALA A 249 -17.81 -2.54 26.00
CA ALA A 249 -19.19 -2.05 26.02
C ALA A 249 -19.47 -1.06 24.88
N ASP A 250 -18.50 -0.23 24.51
CA ASP A 250 -18.61 0.73 23.41
C ASP A 250 -18.70 0.03 22.05
N ALA A 251 -17.99 -1.08 21.90
CA ALA A 251 -18.06 -1.90 20.69
C ALA A 251 -19.50 -2.38 20.44
N ARG A 252 -20.20 -2.86 21.47
CA ARG A 252 -21.58 -3.35 21.34
C ARG A 252 -22.61 -2.25 21.06
N ARG A 253 -22.35 -1.02 21.53
CA ARG A 253 -23.22 0.14 21.27
C ARG A 253 -23.06 0.69 19.86
N GLN A 254 -21.83 0.72 19.35
CA GLN A 254 -21.50 1.39 18.09
C GLN A 254 -21.56 0.47 16.87
N LEU A 255 -21.31 -0.84 17.05
CA LEU A 255 -21.25 -1.79 15.95
C LEU A 255 -22.51 -2.63 15.82
N PRO A 256 -22.92 -2.97 14.58
CA PRO A 256 -24.03 -3.88 14.35
C PRO A 256 -23.83 -5.25 15.02
N GLU A 257 -24.87 -5.78 15.67
CA GLU A 257 -24.84 -7.08 16.37
C GLU A 257 -24.37 -8.26 15.49
N HIS A 258 -24.59 -8.18 14.17
CA HIS A 258 -24.20 -9.24 13.24
C HIS A 258 -22.67 -9.43 13.14
N LEU A 259 -21.86 -8.44 13.51
CA LEU A 259 -20.41 -8.56 13.58
C LEU A 259 -19.99 -9.45 14.77
N PHE A 260 -20.68 -9.33 15.91
CA PHE A 260 -20.42 -10.16 17.10
C PHE A 260 -20.92 -11.59 16.92
N LEU A 261 -22.12 -11.75 16.34
CA LEU A 261 -22.63 -13.06 15.96
C LEU A 261 -21.66 -13.79 15.03
N ARG A 262 -20.85 -13.05 14.24
CA ARG A 262 -19.87 -13.68 13.34
C ARG A 262 -18.69 -14.35 14.05
N MET A 263 -18.45 -13.99 15.31
CA MET A 263 -17.32 -14.47 16.12
C MET A 263 -17.70 -15.64 17.04
N MET A 264 -18.99 -15.84 17.30
CA MET A 264 -19.49 -16.90 18.18
C MET A 264 -19.46 -18.28 17.50
N SER A 265 -19.39 -19.34 18.31
CA SER A 265 -19.45 -20.73 17.85
C SER A 265 -20.76 -21.03 17.10
N LYS A 266 -20.77 -22.07 16.25
CA LYS A 266 -21.97 -22.49 15.49
C LYS A 266 -23.16 -22.78 16.41
N GLU A 267 -22.90 -23.31 17.60
CA GLU A 267 -23.91 -23.73 18.59
C GLU A 267 -24.59 -22.52 19.25
N GLU A 268 -23.82 -21.50 19.63
CA GLU A 268 -24.35 -20.28 20.22
C GLU A 268 -25.14 -19.43 19.20
N ARG A 269 -24.67 -19.40 17.95
CA ARG A 269 -25.43 -18.77 16.84
C ARG A 269 -26.78 -19.43 16.63
N ALA A 270 -26.85 -20.76 16.70
CA ALA A 270 -28.10 -21.51 16.50
C ALA A 270 -29.11 -21.20 17.61
N ARG A 271 -28.67 -21.15 18.88
CA ARG A 271 -29.52 -20.81 20.02
C ARG A 271 -30.09 -19.39 19.91
N ILE A 272 -29.26 -18.39 19.60
CA ILE A 272 -29.72 -16.98 19.49
C ILE A 272 -30.65 -16.80 18.28
N LEU A 273 -30.40 -17.50 17.18
CA LEU A 273 -31.28 -17.45 16.01
C LEU A 273 -32.63 -18.14 16.28
N GLU A 274 -32.62 -19.25 17.02
CA GLU A 274 -33.84 -19.96 17.42
C GLU A 274 -34.67 -19.14 18.40
N GLU A 275 -34.05 -18.49 19.40
CA GLU A 275 -34.72 -17.53 20.27
C GLU A 275 -35.31 -16.35 19.50
N ARG A 276 -34.59 -15.80 18.52
CA ARG A 276 -35.13 -14.75 17.63
C ARG A 276 -36.31 -15.24 16.79
N ARG A 277 -36.27 -16.49 16.32
CA ARG A 277 -37.38 -17.08 15.56
C ARG A 277 -38.60 -17.26 16.45
N LYS A 278 -38.41 -17.72 17.69
CA LYS A 278 -39.48 -17.83 18.71
C LYS A 278 -40.03 -16.46 19.10
N ALA A 279 -39.18 -15.45 19.31
CA ALA A 279 -39.59 -14.09 19.63
C ALA A 279 -40.34 -13.40 18.48
N LYS A 280 -39.89 -13.58 17.22
CA LYS A 280 -40.61 -13.08 16.04
C LYS A 280 -41.93 -13.82 15.81
N ALA A 281 -42.00 -15.13 16.07
CA ALA A 281 -43.24 -15.89 16.01
C ALA A 281 -44.24 -15.42 17.08
N ALA A 282 -43.77 -15.17 18.30
CA ALA A 282 -44.59 -14.61 19.39
C ALA A 282 -45.06 -13.18 19.10
N GLN A 283 -44.23 -12.33 18.48
CA GLN A 283 -44.63 -10.99 18.03
C GLN A 283 -45.66 -11.04 16.89
N ARG A 284 -45.49 -11.93 15.90
CA ARG A 284 -46.46 -12.11 14.81
C ARG A 284 -47.80 -12.65 15.29
N ALA A 285 -47.80 -13.57 16.26
CA ALA A 285 -49.02 -14.06 16.90
C ALA A 285 -49.76 -12.96 17.68
N LYS A 286 -49.04 -11.99 18.27
CA LYS A 286 -49.64 -10.83 18.95
C LYS A 286 -50.12 -9.73 17.98
N ALA A 287 -49.55 -9.63 16.78
CA ALA A 287 -49.90 -8.63 15.78
C ALA A 287 -51.05 -9.05 14.84
N GLY A 288 -51.30 -10.36 14.67
CA GLY A 288 -52.39 -10.90 13.84
C GLY A 288 -53.72 -11.13 14.59
N GLY A 289 -53.82 -10.72 15.85
CA GLY A 289 -55.01 -10.90 16.71
C GLY A 289 -55.75 -9.61 17.02
N LYS A 290 -55.87 -8.70 16.05
CA LYS A 290 -56.70 -7.49 16.15
C LYS A 290 -57.55 -7.34 14.91
#